data_AF-A0A1C6M4D6-F1
#
_entry.id   AF-A0A1C6M4D6-F1
#
_cell.length_a   1.000
_cell.length_b   1.000
_cell.length_c   1.000
_cell.angle_alpha   90.00
_cell.angle_beta   90.00
_cell.angle_gamma   90.00
#
_symmetry.space_group_name_H-M   'P 1'
#
loop_
_entity.id
_entity.type
_entity.pdbx_description
1 polymer ?
#
loop_
_entity_poly.entity_id
_entity_poly.type
_entity_poly.pdbx_seq_one_letter_code
_entity_poly.pdbx_strand_id
1 'polypeptide(L)'
;MRKMSRSLAVAVTSVAVAGIAFAGVAPASAAPVGTAAASSAKCDSIEKAIRQHTIAADKYQALAKKEAGKAHPDRDKVAQYKAKAKAELSAVDAYQVEYARQCKG
;
A
#
# COMPACT_ATOMS: atom_id res chain seq x y z
N MET A 1 18.36 -25.98 -46.70
CA MET A 1 19.06 -25.04 -47.59
C MET A 1 18.46 -23.64 -47.41
N ARG A 2 19.32 -22.62 -47.29
CA ARG A 2 19.09 -21.14 -47.27
C ARG A 2 18.42 -20.58 -45.98
N LYS A 3 19.15 -19.89 -45.08
CA LYS A 3 19.57 -18.45 -45.10
C LYS A 3 18.32 -17.52 -45.10
N MET A 4 18.12 -16.52 -44.23
CA MET A 4 19.04 -15.51 -43.67
C MET A 4 18.49 -14.84 -42.39
N SER A 5 19.44 -14.31 -41.61
CA SER A 5 19.28 -13.31 -40.55
C SER A 5 18.77 -11.94 -41.04
N ARG A 6 18.45 -11.08 -40.04
CA ARG A 6 18.29 -9.60 -40.06
C ARG A 6 16.86 -9.16 -40.40
N SER A 7 16.20 -8.31 -39.60
CA SER A 7 16.72 -7.08 -39.00
C SER A 7 15.98 -6.72 -37.71
N LEU A 8 16.72 -6.13 -36.77
CA LEU A 8 16.17 -5.24 -35.75
C LEU A 8 15.39 -4.13 -36.44
N ALA A 9 14.17 -3.87 -35.97
CA ALA A 9 13.53 -2.58 -36.14
C ALA A 9 12.97 -2.17 -34.78
N VAL A 10 13.78 -1.43 -34.05
CA VAL A 10 13.35 -0.59 -32.94
C VAL A 10 12.43 0.47 -33.55
N ALA A 11 11.12 0.28 -33.39
CA ALA A 11 10.13 1.31 -33.67
C ALA A 11 9.80 1.99 -32.34
N VAL A 12 10.57 3.03 -32.02
CA VAL A 12 10.15 4.09 -31.12
C VAL A 12 9.00 4.80 -31.82
N THR A 13 7.78 4.60 -31.34
CA THR A 13 6.64 5.41 -31.76
C THR A 13 5.90 5.91 -30.54
N SER A 14 6.29 7.13 -30.16
CA SER A 14 5.39 8.25 -29.92
C SER A 14 4.31 8.04 -28.86
N VAL A 15 4.55 8.65 -27.70
CA VAL A 15 3.54 9.01 -26.70
C VAL A 15 2.42 9.78 -27.41
N ALA A 16 1.29 9.11 -27.64
CA ALA A 16 0.04 9.76 -28.00
C ALA A 16 -0.74 9.99 -26.70
N VAL A 17 -0.58 11.19 -26.14
CA VAL A 17 -1.56 11.75 -25.22
C VAL A 17 -2.83 12.00 -26.03
N ALA A 18 -3.78 11.08 -25.95
CA ALA A 18 -5.13 11.26 -26.46
C ALA A 18 -6.09 11.12 -25.28
N GLY A 19 -6.41 12.25 -24.66
CA GLY A 19 -7.70 12.35 -23.98
C GLY A 19 -8.80 12.20 -25.01
N ILE A 20 -9.79 11.36 -24.72
CA ILE A 20 -11.23 11.55 -24.98
C ILE A 20 -11.94 10.32 -24.42
N ALA A 21 -13.01 10.61 -23.68
CA ALA A 21 -13.91 9.66 -23.08
C ALA A 21 -15.07 9.29 -24.03
N PHE A 22 -15.73 8.19 -23.66
CA PHE A 22 -17.09 7.75 -24.00
C PHE A 22 -17.36 6.88 -25.24
N ALA A 23 -17.89 5.70 -24.90
CA ALA A 23 -19.03 5.00 -25.48
C ALA A 23 -18.90 4.44 -26.92
N GLY A 24 -18.65 3.13 -27.00
CA GLY A 24 -19.06 2.32 -28.15
C GLY A 24 -18.05 1.25 -28.55
N VAL A 25 -18.43 -0.01 -28.33
CA VAL A 25 -17.91 -1.24 -28.97
C VAL A 25 -16.57 -1.78 -28.42
N ALA A 26 -16.64 -3.03 -27.98
CA ALA A 26 -15.69 -3.76 -27.14
C ALA A 26 -14.37 -4.16 -27.83
N PRO A 27 -13.30 -4.39 -27.05
CA PRO A 27 -12.40 -5.50 -27.27
C PRO A 27 -12.72 -6.62 -26.27
N ALA A 28 -13.35 -7.69 -26.75
CA ALA A 28 -13.19 -8.99 -26.11
C ALA A 28 -11.68 -9.32 -26.14
N SER A 29 -11.10 -9.55 -24.96
CA SER A 29 -9.65 -9.75 -24.71
C SER A 29 -8.85 -8.49 -24.35
N ALA A 30 -9.29 -7.75 -23.34
CA ALA A 30 -8.37 -7.19 -22.36
C ALA A 30 -8.72 -7.81 -21.01
N ALA A 31 -8.07 -8.93 -20.68
CA ALA A 31 -7.94 -9.32 -19.27
C ALA A 31 -7.51 -8.05 -18.50
N PRO A 32 -8.10 -7.76 -17.35
CA PRO A 32 -7.99 -6.44 -16.76
C PRO A 32 -6.57 -6.19 -16.24
N VAL A 33 -5.67 -5.76 -17.11
CA VAL A 33 -4.37 -5.19 -16.74
C VAL A 33 -4.57 -3.92 -15.91
N GLY A 34 -5.71 -3.24 -16.08
CA GLY A 34 -6.12 -2.11 -15.25
C GLY A 34 -6.60 -2.51 -13.85
N THR A 35 -7.34 -3.61 -13.70
CA THR A 35 -7.84 -4.03 -12.38
C THR A 35 -6.74 -4.71 -11.57
N ALA A 36 -5.83 -5.46 -12.21
CA ALA A 36 -4.64 -5.98 -11.53
C ALA A 36 -3.71 -4.84 -11.07
N ALA A 37 -3.39 -3.87 -11.94
CA ALA A 37 -2.55 -2.74 -11.56
C ALA A 37 -3.20 -1.80 -10.52
N ALA A 38 -4.52 -1.60 -10.58
CA ALA A 38 -5.26 -0.82 -9.58
C ALA A 38 -5.38 -1.56 -8.24
N SER A 39 -5.54 -2.88 -8.25
CA SER A 39 -5.51 -3.70 -7.03
C SER A 39 -4.12 -3.69 -6.41
N SER A 40 -3.05 -3.81 -7.19
CA SER A 40 -1.66 -3.72 -6.68
C SER A 40 -1.39 -2.37 -5.99
N ALA A 41 -1.76 -1.25 -6.63
CA ALA A 41 -1.58 0.08 -6.04
C ALA A 41 -2.41 0.29 -4.75
N LYS A 42 -3.60 -0.31 -4.67
CA LYS A 42 -4.40 -0.33 -3.43
C LYS A 42 -3.74 -1.16 -2.33
N CYS A 43 -3.23 -2.34 -2.68
CA CYS A 43 -2.53 -3.22 -1.74
C CYS A 43 -1.27 -2.56 -1.18
N ASP A 44 -0.48 -1.90 -2.02
CA ASP A 44 0.67 -1.09 -1.61
C ASP A 44 0.27 0.04 -0.65
N SER A 45 -0.86 0.70 -0.92
CA SER A 45 -1.38 1.78 -0.07
C SER A 45 -1.81 1.27 1.31
N ILE A 46 -2.50 0.12 1.36
CA ILE A 46 -2.90 -0.53 2.62
C ILE A 46 -1.66 -1.00 3.38
N GLU A 47 -0.69 -1.61 2.71
CA GLU A 47 0.56 -2.06 3.33
C GLU A 47 1.37 -0.89 3.90
N LYS A 48 1.39 0.25 3.19
CA LYS A 48 1.96 1.49 3.69
C LYS A 48 1.24 2.02 4.92
N ALA A 49 -0.10 2.00 4.93
CA ALA A 49 -0.90 2.40 6.09
C ALA A 49 -0.61 1.50 7.31
N ILE A 50 -0.58 0.18 7.11
CA ILE A 50 -0.19 -0.80 8.14
C ILE A 50 1.18 -0.45 8.72
N ARG A 51 2.19 -0.23 7.86
CA ARG A 51 3.54 0.16 8.31
C ARG A 51 3.54 1.47 9.11
N GLN A 52 2.81 2.48 8.65
CA GLN A 52 2.74 3.78 9.32
C GLN A 52 2.11 3.66 10.71
N HIS A 53 0.99 2.96 10.84
CA HIS A 53 0.33 2.75 12.12
C HIS A 53 1.17 1.88 13.07
N THR A 54 1.86 0.86 12.58
CA THR A 54 2.81 0.08 13.39
C THR A 54 3.94 0.95 13.94
N ILE A 55 4.57 1.78 13.09
CA ILE A 55 5.64 2.71 13.53
C ILE A 55 5.10 3.70 14.57
N ALA A 56 3.88 4.22 14.38
CA ALA A 56 3.25 5.12 15.34
C ALA A 56 2.98 4.42 16.68
N ALA A 57 2.47 3.18 16.64
CA ALA A 57 2.26 2.35 17.82
C ALA A 57 3.58 2.13 18.59
N ASP A 58 4.64 1.73 17.89
CA ASP A 58 5.97 1.51 18.46
C ASP A 58 6.52 2.79 19.11
N LYS A 59 6.35 3.94 18.45
CA LYS A 59 6.74 5.24 19.00
C LYS A 59 6.00 5.52 20.31
N TYR A 60 4.69 5.32 20.37
CA TYR A 60 3.92 5.53 21.59
C TYR A 60 4.29 4.53 22.69
N GLN A 61 4.56 3.27 22.35
CA GLN A 61 5.06 2.28 23.32
C GLN A 61 6.44 2.67 23.88
N ALA A 62 7.34 3.15 23.02
CA ALA A 62 8.65 3.64 23.43
C ALA A 62 8.54 4.87 24.35
N LEU A 63 7.65 5.81 24.04
CA LEU A 63 7.36 6.96 24.90
C LEU A 63 6.79 6.52 26.26
N ALA A 64 5.88 5.55 26.27
CA ALA A 64 5.33 4.98 27.51
C ALA A 64 6.43 4.33 28.36
N LYS A 65 7.33 3.55 27.75
CA LYS A 65 8.47 2.91 28.44
C LYS A 65 9.45 3.97 28.98
N LYS A 66 9.76 4.99 28.17
CA LYS A 66 10.64 6.09 28.58
C LYS A 66 10.08 6.87 29.76
N GLU A 67 8.78 7.17 29.75
CA GLU A 67 8.11 7.86 30.86
C GLU A 67 8.05 6.99 32.12
N ALA A 68 7.75 5.69 31.96
CA ALA A 68 7.70 4.73 33.06
C ALA A 68 9.07 4.48 33.70
N GLY A 69 10.17 4.66 32.96
CA GLY A 69 11.54 4.49 33.44
C GLY A 69 12.14 5.72 34.14
N LYS A 70 11.40 6.84 34.26
CA LYS A 70 11.87 8.01 35.01
C LYS A 70 11.85 7.74 36.52
N ALA A 71 12.66 8.50 37.27
CA ALA A 71 12.70 8.43 38.74
C ALA A 71 11.32 8.71 39.38
N HIS A 72 10.53 9.60 38.76
CA HIS A 72 9.13 9.85 39.12
C HIS A 72 8.27 9.72 37.86
N PRO A 73 7.73 8.53 37.57
CA PRO A 73 6.95 8.29 36.37
C PRO A 73 5.55 8.90 36.50
N ASP A 74 5.14 9.64 35.47
CA ASP A 74 3.78 10.16 35.33
C ASP A 74 2.86 9.03 34.81
N ARG A 75 2.05 8.47 35.71
CA ARG A 75 1.18 7.33 35.42
C ARG A 75 0.09 7.67 34.40
N ASP A 76 -0.43 8.88 34.43
CA ASP A 76 -1.44 9.35 33.48
C ASP A 76 -0.87 9.50 32.08
N LYS A 77 0.34 10.04 31.93
CA LYS A 77 1.03 10.08 30.63
C LYS A 77 1.34 8.69 30.09
N VAL A 78 1.82 7.78 30.95
CA VAL A 78 2.05 6.38 30.55
C VAL A 78 0.76 5.73 30.06
N ALA A 79 -0.36 5.93 30.77
CA ALA A 79 -1.67 5.42 30.36
C ALA A 79 -2.13 6.03 29.03
N GLN A 80 -1.96 7.34 28.83
CA GLN A 80 -2.26 8.00 27.56
C GLN A 80 -1.44 7.45 26.39
N TYR A 81 -0.13 7.28 26.56
CA TYR A 81 0.72 6.74 25.50
C TYR A 81 0.35 5.28 25.18
N LYS A 82 0.05 4.45 26.18
CA LYS A 82 -0.44 3.09 25.97
C LYS A 82 -1.79 3.06 25.25
N ALA A 83 -2.72 3.96 25.60
CA ALA A 83 -4.01 4.07 24.94
C ALA A 83 -3.86 4.46 23.46
N LYS A 84 -2.98 5.44 23.16
CA LYS A 84 -2.65 5.82 21.78
C LYS A 84 -2.02 4.67 21.01
N ALA A 85 -1.04 3.98 21.59
CA ALA A 85 -0.44 2.79 20.96
C ALA A 85 -1.48 1.71 20.65
N LYS A 86 -2.43 1.47 21.57
CA LYS A 86 -3.51 0.50 21.35
C LYS A 86 -4.44 0.92 20.22
N ALA A 87 -4.79 2.20 20.13
CA ALA A 87 -5.63 2.72 19.04
C ALA A 87 -4.95 2.54 17.67
N GLU A 88 -3.64 2.83 17.58
CA GLU A 88 -2.85 2.60 16.37
C GLU A 88 -2.83 1.10 15.99
N LEU A 89 -2.63 0.20 16.96
CA LEU A 89 -2.66 -1.24 16.70
C LEU A 89 -4.05 -1.73 16.24
N SER A 90 -5.13 -1.19 16.81
CA SER A 90 -6.49 -1.51 16.32
C SER A 90 -6.71 -1.04 14.88
N ALA A 91 -6.12 0.09 14.48
CA ALA A 91 -6.12 0.53 13.07
C ALA A 91 -5.30 -0.44 12.19
N VAL A 92 -4.13 -0.89 12.67
CA VAL A 92 -3.34 -1.94 11.99
C VAL A 92 -4.17 -3.20 11.77
N ASP A 93 -4.87 -3.69 12.79
CA ASP A 93 -5.71 -4.89 12.68
C ASP A 93 -6.80 -4.72 11.62
N ALA A 94 -7.47 -3.55 11.59
CA ALA A 94 -8.47 -3.24 10.57
C ALA A 94 -7.87 -3.27 9.16
N TYR A 95 -6.74 -2.60 8.95
CA TYR A 95 -6.05 -2.61 7.65
C TYR A 95 -5.49 -3.98 7.27
N GLN A 96 -5.07 -4.81 8.22
CA GLN A 96 -4.66 -6.19 7.93
C GLN A 96 -5.84 -7.05 7.44
N VAL A 97 -7.02 -6.87 8.03
CA VAL A 97 -8.25 -7.54 7.55
C VAL A 97 -8.61 -7.05 6.14
N GLU A 98 -8.52 -5.75 5.88
CA GLU A 98 -8.75 -5.20 4.53
C GLU A 98 -7.73 -5.73 3.51
N TYR A 99 -6.45 -5.77 3.88
CA TYR A 99 -5.39 -6.34 3.04
C TYR A 99 -5.65 -7.81 2.73
N ALA A 100 -6.01 -8.61 3.74
CA ALA A 100 -6.32 -10.02 3.54
C ALA A 100 -7.50 -10.22 2.58
N ARG A 101 -8.53 -9.37 2.67
CA ARG A 101 -9.71 -9.42 1.79
C ARG A 101 -9.44 -8.97 0.36
N GLN A 102 -8.64 -7.92 0.18
CA GLN A 102 -8.46 -7.27 -1.14
C GLN A 102 -7.21 -7.73 -1.89
N CYS A 103 -6.23 -8.31 -1.21
CA CYS A 103 -4.88 -8.55 -1.76
C CYS A 103 -4.41 -10.01 -1.65
N LYS A 104 -5.00 -10.80 -0.75
CA LYS A 104 -4.69 -12.24 -0.58
C LYS A 104 -5.86 -13.17 -0.93
N GLY A 105 -6.96 -12.62 -1.43
CA GLY A 105 -8.14 -13.35 -1.90
C GLY A 105 -7.98 -13.91 -3.29
#